data_AF-A0A024SMY6-F1
#
_entry.id   AF-A0A024SMY6-F1
#
_cell.length_a   1.000
_cell.length_b   1.000
_cell.length_c   1.000
_cell.angle_alpha   90.00
_cell.angle_beta   90.00
_cell.angle_gamma   90.00
#
_symmetry.space_group_name_H-M   'P 1'
#
loop_
_entity.id
_entity.type
_entity.pdbx_description
1 polymer ?
#
loop_
_entity_poly.entity_id
_entity_poly.type
_entity_poly.pdbx_seq_one_letter_code
_entity_poly.pdbx_strand_id
1 'polypeptide(L)'
;MTQYISLHSSLESSASAPRGNGGCQAAASATTNGQTGNQVKTILRTAKLLFALFWVTPEMLSPSLIDNAISFDSDDGIEPGPRLTTVRAVTPTSGTVEGALEHTTWIVRPPDTRDCVEVLLMRCPPLRPGDRGSLVVDKTTGRLFGHVIHYHAPNHLALVMPAKLVADHARRVLDQR
;
A
#
# COMPACT_ATOMS: atom_id res chain seq x y z
N MET A 1 15.47 -15.75 6.94
CA MET A 1 14.00 -15.78 7.12
C MET A 1 13.47 -14.62 6.29
N THR A 2 12.88 -14.87 5.13
CA THR A 2 12.55 -13.78 4.18
C THR A 2 11.22 -13.15 4.56
N GLN A 3 11.23 -11.88 4.93
CA GLN A 3 10.03 -11.11 5.22
C GLN A 3 9.57 -10.38 3.95
N TYR A 4 8.28 -10.48 3.65
CA TYR A 4 7.69 -9.84 2.48
C TYR A 4 6.74 -8.73 2.91
N ILE A 5 6.84 -7.57 2.25
CA ILE A 5 5.92 -6.46 2.41
C ILE A 5 4.71 -6.69 1.52
N SER A 6 3.55 -6.95 2.12
CA SER A 6 2.28 -6.67 1.45
C SER A 6 1.65 -5.44 2.10
N LEU A 7 1.44 -4.38 1.31
CA LEU A 7 0.80 -3.13 1.75
C LEU A 7 -0.68 -3.21 1.36
N HIS A 8 -1.57 -3.38 2.35
CA HIS A 8 -3.01 -3.22 2.14
C HIS A 8 -3.56 -2.13 3.06
N SER A 9 -4.42 -1.28 2.52
CA SER A 9 -5.23 -0.36 3.33
C SER A 9 -6.64 -0.90 3.50
N SER A 10 -7.11 -0.96 4.74
CA SER A 10 -8.53 -0.76 5.06
C SER A 10 -8.58 0.04 6.35
N LEU A 11 -8.94 1.32 6.26
CA LEU A 11 -9.42 2.16 7.35
C LEU A 11 -10.59 2.94 6.78
N GLU A 12 -11.69 2.23 6.50
CA GLU A 12 -13.00 2.87 6.57
C GLU A 12 -13.68 2.34 7.83
N SER A 13 -13.83 3.25 8.79
CA SER A 13 -14.82 3.12 9.84
C SER A 13 -16.18 3.01 9.16
N SER A 14 -16.84 1.88 9.38
CA SER A 14 -18.24 1.67 9.04
C SER A 14 -19.09 2.72 9.77
N ALA A 15 -19.40 3.82 9.10
CA ALA A 15 -20.56 4.60 9.47
C ALA A 15 -21.79 3.73 9.16
N SER A 16 -22.44 3.23 10.22
CA SER A 16 -23.68 2.43 10.27
C SER A 16 -23.57 0.90 10.06
N ALA A 17 -23.29 0.16 11.15
CA ALA A 17 -23.85 -1.17 11.42
C ALA A 17 -23.67 -1.53 12.92
N PRO A 18 -24.59 -2.31 13.55
CA PRO A 18 -24.85 -2.27 14.98
C PRO A 18 -23.79 -2.97 15.84
N ARG A 19 -23.72 -2.56 17.11
CA ARG A 19 -22.87 -3.12 18.17
C ARG A 19 -23.01 -4.65 18.25
N GLY A 20 -22.01 -5.35 17.75
CA GLY A 20 -21.79 -6.77 17.99
C GLY A 20 -20.30 -6.99 18.28
N ASN A 21 -19.99 -7.62 19.41
CA ASN A 21 -18.65 -8.08 19.76
C ASN A 21 -18.09 -8.96 18.63
N GLY A 22 -17.07 -8.48 17.92
CA GLY A 22 -16.37 -9.23 16.89
C GLY A 22 -15.05 -8.55 16.57
N GLY A 23 -13.95 -9.29 16.69
CA GLY A 23 -12.60 -8.79 16.42
C GLY A 23 -12.47 -8.20 15.02
N CYS A 24 -11.66 -7.16 14.89
CA CYS A 24 -11.42 -6.44 13.64
C CYS A 24 -10.82 -7.38 12.57
N GLN A 25 -11.67 -8.04 11.80
CA GLN A 25 -11.29 -8.71 10.55
C GLN A 25 -11.10 -7.63 9.48
N ALA A 26 -9.84 -7.42 9.08
CA ALA A 26 -9.56 -6.62 7.90
C ALA A 26 -10.03 -7.39 6.67
N ALA A 27 -10.88 -6.78 5.85
CA ALA A 27 -11.26 -7.31 4.55
C ALA A 27 -10.03 -7.29 3.63
N ALA A 28 -9.36 -8.43 3.50
CA ALA A 28 -8.44 -8.67 2.40
C ALA A 28 -9.26 -8.72 1.11
N SER A 29 -8.94 -7.86 0.13
CA SER A 29 -9.55 -7.98 -1.18
C SER A 29 -9.00 -9.24 -1.85
N ALA A 30 -9.92 -10.15 -2.14
CA ALA A 30 -9.66 -11.47 -2.64
C ALA A 30 -9.03 -11.42 -4.03
N THR A 31 -7.88 -12.06 -4.20
CA THR A 31 -7.64 -12.79 -5.45
C THR A 31 -8.81 -13.76 -5.65
N THR A 32 -9.20 -13.97 -6.90
CA THR A 32 -10.46 -14.55 -7.43
C THR A 32 -10.96 -15.90 -6.90
N ASN A 33 -10.37 -16.47 -5.84
CA ASN A 33 -10.88 -17.63 -5.11
C ASN A 33 -11.03 -17.26 -3.63
N GLY A 34 -12.26 -17.02 -3.19
CA GLY A 34 -12.60 -16.61 -1.83
C GLY A 34 -12.23 -17.62 -0.75
N GLN A 35 -10.97 -17.60 -0.31
CA GLN A 35 -10.51 -18.23 0.93
C GLN A 35 -9.65 -17.26 1.74
N THR A 36 -10.31 -16.35 2.48
CA THR A 36 -9.68 -15.66 3.62
C THR A 36 -9.82 -16.55 4.86
N GLY A 37 -9.08 -17.66 4.90
CA GLY A 37 -9.03 -18.54 6.07
C GLY A 37 -7.88 -18.17 6.99
N ASN A 38 -8.16 -17.80 8.25
CA ASN A 38 -7.35 -17.91 9.49
C ASN A 38 -5.80 -17.76 9.49
N GLN A 39 -5.09 -17.36 8.43
CA GLN A 39 -3.64 -17.56 8.31
C GLN A 39 -2.82 -16.28 8.03
N VAL A 40 -3.46 -15.13 7.81
CA VAL A 40 -2.74 -13.84 7.67
C VAL A 40 -2.69 -13.12 9.02
N LYS A 41 -1.50 -12.95 9.60
CA LYS A 41 -1.32 -12.20 10.86
C LYS A 41 -0.82 -10.79 10.57
N THR A 42 -1.52 -9.77 11.07
CA THR A 42 -1.03 -8.39 11.00
C THR A 42 0.17 -8.22 11.95
N ILE A 43 1.31 -7.75 11.44
CA ILE A 43 2.54 -7.52 12.21
C ILE A 43 2.57 -6.08 12.74
N LEU A 44 2.22 -5.14 11.86
CA LEU A 44 2.27 -3.71 12.10
C LEU A 44 1.15 -3.03 11.33
N ARG A 45 0.43 -2.13 11.98
CA ARG A 45 -0.54 -1.24 11.34
C ARG A 45 -0.42 0.12 11.99
N THR A 46 -0.40 1.17 11.20
CA THR A 46 -0.32 2.53 11.71
C THR A 46 -1.15 3.49 10.87
N ALA A 47 -1.93 4.32 11.55
CA ALA A 47 -2.68 5.40 10.92
C ALA A 47 -1.76 6.55 10.45
N LYS A 48 -0.55 6.67 11.02
CA LYS A 48 0.41 7.72 10.68
C LYS A 48 0.84 7.68 9.22
N LEU A 49 1.17 6.50 8.73
CA LEU A 49 1.64 6.29 7.36
C LEU A 49 0.63 5.51 6.51
N LEU A 50 -0.60 5.32 7.00
CA LEU A 50 -1.70 4.66 6.29
C LEU A 50 -1.29 3.33 5.63
N PHE A 51 -0.61 2.47 6.39
CA PHE A 51 -0.21 1.14 5.93
C PHE A 51 -0.45 0.06 7.00
N ALA A 52 -0.50 -1.17 6.51
CA ALA A 52 -0.43 -2.38 7.32
C ALA A 52 0.57 -3.35 6.68
N LEU A 53 1.31 -4.07 7.53
CA LEU A 53 2.18 -5.18 7.17
C LEU A 53 1.58 -6.47 7.69
N PHE A 54 1.63 -7.48 6.84
CA PHE A 54 1.08 -8.79 7.11
C PHE A 54 2.20 -9.82 7.05
N TRP A 55 2.19 -10.73 8.02
CA TRP A 55 2.97 -11.94 7.96
C TRP A 55 2.23 -12.92 7.06
N VAL A 56 2.93 -13.40 6.04
CA VAL A 56 2.42 -14.38 5.08
C VAL A 56 3.43 -15.51 5.02
N THR A 57 2.99 -16.76 5.18
CA THR A 57 3.86 -17.92 5.00
C THR A 57 4.06 -18.18 3.50
N PRO A 58 5.23 -18.68 3.06
CA PRO A 58 5.49 -18.95 1.63
C PRO A 58 4.45 -19.86 0.98
N GLU A 59 3.86 -20.78 1.75
CA GLU A 59 2.79 -21.69 1.32
C GLU A 59 1.50 -20.96 0.87
N MET A 60 1.31 -19.71 1.31
CA MET A 60 0.15 -18.88 0.95
C MET A 60 0.40 -18.05 -0.32
N LEU A 61 1.63 -18.02 -0.82
CA LEU A 61 1.99 -17.20 -1.97
C LEU A 61 2.04 -18.09 -3.22
N SER A 62 1.37 -17.65 -4.28
CA SER A 62 1.64 -18.24 -5.60
C SER A 62 3.10 -17.96 -5.99
N PRO A 63 3.74 -18.83 -6.79
CA PRO A 63 5.10 -18.58 -7.28
C PRO A 63 5.25 -17.20 -7.93
N SER A 64 4.24 -16.77 -8.68
CA SER A 64 4.18 -15.43 -9.29
C SER A 64 4.16 -14.27 -8.30
N LEU A 65 3.65 -14.45 -7.09
CA LEU A 65 3.69 -13.42 -6.04
C LEU A 65 5.08 -13.34 -5.41
N ILE A 66 5.77 -14.48 -5.26
CA ILE A 66 7.13 -14.56 -4.72
C ILE A 66 8.11 -13.86 -5.67
N ASP A 67 7.99 -14.11 -6.98
CA ASP A 67 8.87 -13.53 -7.99
C ASP A 67 8.76 -11.98 -8.09
N ASN A 68 7.62 -11.43 -7.68
CA ASN A 68 7.38 -9.98 -7.64
C ASN A 68 7.56 -9.37 -6.25
N ALA A 69 8.00 -10.17 -5.27
CA ALA A 69 8.12 -9.71 -3.91
C ALA A 69 9.41 -8.90 -3.71
N ILE A 70 9.29 -7.80 -2.97
CA ILE A 70 10.43 -6.96 -2.61
C ILE A 70 10.93 -7.39 -1.23
N SER A 71 12.23 -7.60 -1.12
CA SER A 71 12.88 -7.93 0.15
C SER A 71 12.67 -6.80 1.16
N PHE A 72 12.20 -7.13 2.36
CA PHE A 72 12.07 -6.16 3.45
C PHE A 72 13.43 -5.59 3.89
N ASP A 73 14.50 -6.39 3.81
CA ASP A 73 15.82 -6.07 4.36
C ASP A 73 16.71 -5.30 3.37
N SER A 74 16.26 -5.10 2.12
CA SER A 74 17.01 -4.36 1.09
C SER A 74 16.18 -3.20 0.54
N ASP A 75 16.88 -2.15 0.11
CA ASP A 75 16.30 -1.01 -0.60
C ASP A 75 16.38 -1.17 -2.13
N ASP A 76 16.98 -2.24 -2.66
CA ASP A 76 17.24 -2.39 -4.10
C ASP A 76 15.97 -2.37 -4.98
N GLY A 77 14.85 -2.83 -4.42
CA GLY A 77 13.53 -2.83 -5.07
C GLY A 77 12.66 -1.61 -4.75
N ILE A 78 13.15 -0.69 -3.94
CA ILE A 78 12.43 0.50 -3.48
C ILE A 78 13.02 1.74 -4.16
N GLU A 79 12.16 2.64 -4.64
CA GLU A 79 12.64 3.91 -5.15
C GLU A 79 13.11 4.81 -3.98
N PRO A 80 14.33 5.38 -4.04
CA PRO A 80 14.88 6.17 -2.93
C PRO A 80 14.20 7.53 -2.73
N GLY A 81 13.54 8.08 -3.76
CA GLY A 81 12.96 9.40 -3.68
C GLY A 81 12.05 9.77 -4.85
N PRO A 82 11.40 10.94 -4.79
CA PRO A 82 10.53 11.44 -5.84
C PRO A 82 11.34 11.78 -7.09
N ARG A 83 10.79 11.44 -8.27
CA ARG A 83 11.28 11.92 -9.57
C ARG A 83 10.16 11.86 -10.60
N LEU A 84 10.25 12.71 -11.61
CA LEU A 84 9.34 12.66 -12.74
C LEU A 84 9.55 11.35 -13.52
N THR A 85 8.53 10.50 -13.56
CA THR A 85 8.59 9.22 -14.28
C THR A 85 7.21 8.67 -14.62
N THR A 86 7.18 7.68 -15.50
CA THR A 86 5.98 6.88 -15.78
C THR A 86 5.88 5.74 -14.79
N VAL A 87 4.71 5.59 -14.19
CA VAL A 87 4.41 4.55 -13.21
C VAL A 87 3.23 3.69 -13.68
N ARG A 88 3.16 2.48 -13.14
CA ARG A 88 2.01 1.58 -13.30
C ARG A 88 1.52 1.11 -11.94
N ALA A 89 0.21 0.90 -11.82
CA ALA A 89 -0.43 0.28 -10.68
C ALA A 89 -1.39 -0.80 -11.17
N VAL A 90 -1.27 -2.02 -10.65
CA VAL A 90 -2.27 -3.07 -10.86
C VAL A 90 -3.29 -2.94 -9.74
N THR A 91 -4.52 -2.58 -10.11
CA THR A 91 -5.58 -2.22 -9.16
C THR A 91 -6.71 -3.26 -9.19
N PRO A 92 -7.37 -3.54 -8.05
CA PRO A 92 -8.46 -4.50 -7.98
C PRO A 92 -9.68 -4.14 -8.83
N THR A 93 -10.00 -2.86 -9.00
CA THR A 93 -11.27 -2.44 -9.62
C THR A 93 -11.11 -1.66 -10.91
N SER A 94 -9.98 -0.99 -11.11
CA SER A 94 -9.69 -0.23 -12.34
C SER A 94 -8.70 -0.94 -13.28
N GLY A 95 -8.30 -2.17 -12.95
CA GLY A 95 -7.35 -2.95 -13.75
C GLY A 95 -5.93 -2.38 -13.67
N THR A 96 -5.17 -2.48 -14.76
CA THR A 96 -3.83 -1.87 -14.83
C THR A 96 -3.96 -0.41 -15.22
N VAL A 97 -3.49 0.47 -14.35
CA VAL A 97 -3.51 1.92 -14.52
C VAL A 97 -2.09 2.41 -14.74
N GLU A 98 -1.86 3.11 -15.84
CA GLU A 98 -0.62 3.83 -16.10
C GLU A 98 -0.78 5.32 -15.81
N GLY A 99 0.26 5.95 -15.30
CA GLY A 99 0.24 7.36 -14.96
C GLY A 99 1.63 7.98 -14.90
N ALA A 100 1.69 9.23 -14.48
CA ALA A 100 2.92 9.97 -14.28
C ALA A 100 3.03 10.39 -12.81
N LEU A 101 4.19 10.13 -12.20
CA LEU A 101 4.51 10.61 -10.87
C LEU A 101 5.20 11.97 -10.98
N GLU A 102 4.81 12.93 -10.16
CA GLU A 102 5.44 14.26 -10.13
C GLU A 102 6.78 14.20 -9.36
N HIS A 103 7.71 15.09 -9.71
CA HIS A 103 9.01 15.19 -9.02
C HIS A 103 8.93 15.81 -7.62
N THR A 104 7.77 16.37 -7.26
CA THR A 104 7.52 17.09 -6.02
C THR A 104 6.63 16.26 -5.12
N THR A 105 6.84 16.45 -3.83
CA THR A 105 6.03 15.84 -2.79
C THR A 105 5.04 16.83 -2.21
N TRP A 106 3.98 16.29 -1.62
CA TRP A 106 2.93 17.06 -0.96
C TRP A 106 2.91 16.69 0.51
N ILE A 107 2.58 17.66 1.36
CA ILE A 107 2.41 17.43 2.78
C ILE A 107 0.92 17.31 3.06
N VAL A 108 0.49 16.16 3.58
CA VAL A 108 -0.91 15.90 3.92
C VAL A 108 -1.05 15.53 5.39
N ARG A 109 -2.22 15.79 5.96
CA ARG A 109 -2.58 15.36 7.30
C ARG A 109 -3.57 14.19 7.20
N PRO A 110 -3.16 12.96 7.58
CA PRO A 110 -4.08 11.83 7.67
C PRO A 110 -5.21 12.11 8.67
N PRO A 111 -6.45 11.63 8.44
CA PRO A 111 -7.63 11.99 9.23
C PRO A 111 -7.48 11.75 10.74
N ASP A 112 -6.82 10.66 11.11
CA ASP A 112 -6.75 10.17 12.49
C ASP A 112 -5.47 10.61 13.23
N THR A 113 -4.71 11.54 12.66
CA THR A 113 -3.41 11.95 13.23
C THR A 113 -3.21 13.45 13.21
N ARG A 114 -2.43 13.95 14.18
CA ARG A 114 -1.97 15.34 14.20
C ARG A 114 -0.71 15.55 13.36
N ASP A 115 -0.03 14.46 13.01
CA ASP A 115 1.20 14.48 12.24
C ASP A 115 0.90 14.77 10.77
N CYS A 116 1.76 15.57 10.15
CA CYS A 116 1.79 15.71 8.70
C CYS A 116 2.78 14.72 8.11
N VAL A 117 2.46 14.19 6.93
CA VAL A 117 3.31 13.22 6.23
C VAL A 117 3.49 13.63 4.78
N GLU A 118 4.68 13.34 4.28
CA GLU A 118 5.06 13.59 2.90
C GLU A 118 4.55 12.47 2.00
N VAL A 119 3.87 12.84 0.90
CA VAL A 119 3.28 11.92 -0.07
C VAL A 119 3.66 12.31 -1.48
N LEU A 120 3.68 11.34 -2.38
CA LEU A 120 3.91 11.56 -3.81
C LEU A 120 2.58 11.85 -4.50
N LEU A 121 2.63 12.65 -5.56
CA LEU A 121 1.48 12.91 -6.41
C LEU A 121 1.59 12.13 -7.72
N MET A 122 0.54 11.40 -8.05
CA MET A 122 0.42 10.65 -9.30
C MET A 122 -0.78 11.17 -10.10
N ARG A 123 -0.55 11.47 -11.39
CA ARG A 123 -1.60 11.73 -12.38
C ARG A 123 -1.94 10.46 -13.12
N CYS A 124 -3.20 10.05 -13.10
CA CYS A 124 -3.65 8.81 -13.71
C CYS A 124 -5.15 8.81 -14.04
N PRO A 125 -5.63 7.88 -14.89
CA PRO A 125 -7.06 7.61 -15.04
C PRO A 125 -7.80 7.48 -13.70
N PRO A 126 -9.11 7.76 -13.65
CA PRO A 126 -9.87 7.76 -12.41
C PRO A 126 -9.77 6.41 -11.69
N LEU A 127 -9.36 6.46 -10.42
CA LEU A 127 -9.39 5.31 -9.51
C LEU A 127 -10.74 5.20 -8.81
N ARG A 128 -11.03 4.03 -8.27
CA ARG A 128 -12.26 3.67 -7.56
C ARG A 128 -11.96 3.32 -6.10
N PRO A 129 -12.98 3.25 -5.22
CA PRO A 129 -12.75 3.02 -3.78
C PRO A 129 -11.94 1.77 -3.46
N GLY A 130 -12.11 0.71 -4.26
CA GLY A 130 -11.36 -0.55 -4.12
C GLY A 130 -9.89 -0.51 -4.56
N ASP A 131 -9.41 0.58 -5.17
CA ASP A 131 -8.04 0.68 -5.67
C ASP A 131 -7.04 1.22 -4.64
N ARG A 132 -7.50 1.65 -3.46
CA ARG A 132 -6.61 2.05 -2.37
C ARG A 132 -5.77 0.86 -1.90
N GLY A 133 -4.51 1.11 -1.57
CA GLY A 133 -3.51 0.10 -1.24
C GLY A 133 -2.79 -0.48 -2.46
N SER A 134 -3.22 -0.18 -3.70
CA SER A 134 -2.53 -0.65 -4.90
C SER A 134 -1.09 -0.14 -4.95
N LEU A 135 -0.15 -1.02 -5.25
CA LEU A 135 1.26 -0.69 -5.39
C LEU A 135 1.49 0.14 -6.66
N VAL A 136 2.33 1.17 -6.53
CA VAL A 136 2.75 2.05 -7.61
C VAL A 136 4.21 1.76 -7.89
N VAL A 137 4.49 1.21 -9.07
CA VAL A 137 5.85 0.82 -9.48
C VAL A 137 6.27 1.60 -10.72
N ASP A 138 7.57 1.87 -10.83
CA ASP A 138 8.16 2.46 -12.02
C ASP A 138 7.96 1.52 -13.23
N LYS A 139 7.50 2.07 -14.35
CA LYS A 139 7.21 1.27 -15.55
C LYS A 139 8.48 0.69 -16.19
N THR A 140 9.62 1.34 -16.03
CA THR A 140 10.87 0.98 -16.70
C THR A 140 11.75 0.08 -15.83
N THR A 141 11.91 0.43 -14.56
CA THR A 141 12.82 -0.23 -13.61
C THR A 141 12.11 -1.25 -12.73
N GLY A 142 10.78 -1.19 -12.61
CA GLY A 142 10.00 -2.04 -11.71
C GLY A 142 10.11 -1.66 -10.23
N ARG A 143 10.88 -0.61 -9.88
CA ARG A 143 11.05 -0.17 -8.49
C ARG A 143 9.76 0.34 -7.88
N LEU A 144 9.54 0.06 -6.60
CA LEU A 144 8.36 0.47 -5.87
C LEU A 144 8.48 1.91 -5.39
N PHE A 145 7.59 2.78 -5.86
CA PHE A 145 7.43 4.13 -5.33
C PHE A 145 6.62 4.15 -4.05
N GLY A 146 5.58 3.31 -3.94
CA GLY A 146 4.66 3.39 -2.83
C GLY A 146 3.33 2.67 -3.07
N HIS A 147 2.33 3.03 -2.28
CA HIS A 147 0.96 2.55 -2.44
C HIS A 147 -0.04 3.71 -2.44
N VAL A 148 -1.14 3.55 -3.19
CA VAL A 148 -2.22 4.54 -3.24
C VAL A 148 -2.91 4.64 -1.87
N ILE A 149 -2.94 5.82 -1.28
CA ILE A 149 -3.65 6.07 -0.01
C ILE A 149 -4.95 6.85 -0.19
N HIS A 150 -5.03 7.65 -1.24
CA HIS A 150 -6.20 8.46 -1.57
C HIS A 150 -6.19 8.81 -3.05
N TYR A 151 -7.33 9.22 -3.59
CA TYR A 151 -7.43 9.69 -4.95
C TYR A 151 -8.59 10.69 -5.09
N HIS A 152 -8.49 11.56 -6.08
CA HIS A 152 -9.51 12.52 -6.46
C HIS A 152 -9.86 12.31 -7.93
N ALA A 153 -10.89 11.48 -8.15
CA ALA A 153 -11.31 11.05 -9.50
C ALA A 153 -11.56 12.20 -10.48
N PRO A 154 -12.24 13.32 -10.10
CA PRO A 154 -12.48 14.41 -11.04
C PRO A 154 -11.21 15.10 -11.57
N ASN A 155 -10.12 15.09 -10.81
CA ASN A 155 -8.86 15.72 -11.22
C ASN A 155 -7.82 14.73 -11.71
N HIS A 156 -8.15 13.44 -11.83
CA HIS A 156 -7.20 12.41 -12.26
C HIS A 156 -5.94 12.35 -11.38
N LEU A 157 -6.12 12.52 -10.06
CA LEU A 157 -5.02 12.55 -9.09
C LEU A 157 -5.11 11.40 -8.09
N ALA A 158 -3.96 10.85 -7.73
CA ALA A 158 -3.78 9.91 -6.64
C ALA A 158 -2.64 10.36 -5.72
N LEU A 159 -2.85 10.20 -4.42
CA LEU A 159 -1.82 10.37 -3.39
C LEU A 159 -1.19 9.01 -3.11
N VAL A 160 0.13 8.97 -3.13
CA VAL A 160 0.92 7.75 -2.97
C VAL A 160 1.82 7.90 -1.75
N MET A 161 1.71 6.98 -0.80
CA MET A 161 2.59 6.94 0.36
C MET A 161 3.95 6.36 -0.04
N PRO A 162 5.08 7.06 0.20
CA PRO A 162 6.38 6.59 -0.24
C PRO A 162 6.78 5.26 0.41
N ALA A 163 7.14 4.26 -0.38
CA ALA A 163 7.56 2.95 0.10
C ALA A 163 8.83 3.03 0.96
N LYS A 164 9.78 3.93 0.61
CA LYS A 164 10.99 4.15 1.41
C LYS A 164 10.66 4.61 2.83
N LEU A 165 9.73 5.57 2.96
CA LEU A 165 9.29 6.08 4.26
C LEU A 165 8.61 4.98 5.10
N VAL A 166 7.78 4.16 4.45
CA VAL A 166 7.12 3.02 5.08
C VAL A 166 8.13 1.95 5.53
N ALA A 167 9.08 1.58 4.68
CA ALA A 167 10.11 0.59 4.98
C ALA A 167 10.99 1.05 6.15
N ASP A 168 11.47 2.30 6.14
CA ASP A 168 12.29 2.84 7.22
C ASP A 168 11.53 2.95 8.54
N HIS A 169 10.24 3.30 8.50
CA HIS A 169 9.41 3.28 9.69
C HIS A 169 9.19 1.85 10.21
N ALA A 170 8.86 0.92 9.32
CA ALA A 170 8.62 -0.47 9.69
C ALA A 170 9.85 -1.13 10.31
N ARG A 171 11.03 -1.01 9.68
CA ARG A 171 12.29 -1.56 10.19
C ARG A 171 12.58 -1.04 11.58
N ARG A 172 12.54 0.28 11.79
CA ARG A 172 12.75 0.89 13.11
C ARG A 172 11.78 0.37 14.18
N VAL A 173 10.50 0.17 13.84
CA VAL A 173 9.51 -0.32 14.80
C VAL A 173 9.70 -1.81 15.10
N LEU A 174 10.14 -2.60 14.11
CA LEU A 174 10.36 -4.03 14.27
C LEU A 174 11.69 -4.35 14.97
N ASP A 175 12.74 -3.56 14.74
CA ASP A 175 14.05 -3.69 15.41
C ASP A 175 13.98 -3.37 16.91
N GLN A 176 12.94 -2.62 17.33
CA GLN A 176 12.71 -2.24 18.73
C GLN A 176 11.84 -3.25 19.52
N ARG A 177 11.42 -4.35 18.89
CA ARG A 177 10.60 -5.39 19.52
C ARG A 177 11.42 -6.60 19.91
#